data_AF-A0A9E1X952-F1
#
_entry.id   AF-A0A9E1X952-F1
#
_cell.length_a   1.000
_cell.length_b   1.000
_cell.length_c   1.000
_cell.angle_alpha   90.00
_cell.angle_beta   90.00
_cell.angle_gamma   90.00
#
_symmetry.space_group_name_H-M   'P 1'
#
loop_
_entity.id
_entity.type
_entity.pdbx_description
1 polymer ?
#
loop_
_entity_poly.entity_id
_entity_poly.type
_entity_poly.pdbx_seq_one_letter_code
_entity_poly.pdbx_strand_id
1 'polypeptide(L)'
;FDFLFSASAGYPGTIEWVQYAVDPTNVPMSTGTTSIQVNEVMPYVSAGQVQGILAGMPGAAEYEALIGVPGIGTSGMDAQSVAHLVIVLFIVLGNIGYFIERHRSKKY
;
A
#
# COMPACT_ATOMS: atom_id res chain seq x y z
N PHE A 1 -11.68 -25.61 9.01
CA PHE A 1 -10.89 -24.49 9.55
C PHE A 1 -11.86 -23.40 9.92
N ASP A 2 -11.69 -22.76 11.07
CA ASP A 2 -12.60 -21.70 11.51
C ASP A 2 -12.27 -20.34 10.88
N PHE A 3 -11.05 -20.16 10.36
CA PHE A 3 -10.59 -18.95 9.68
C PHE A 3 -9.42 -19.25 8.73
N LEU A 4 -9.34 -18.50 7.63
CA LEU A 4 -8.22 -18.54 6.68
C LEU A 4 -7.49 -17.20 6.64
N PHE A 5 -6.16 -17.25 6.70
CA PHE A 5 -5.31 -16.10 6.46
C PHE A 5 -4.35 -16.40 5.31
N SER A 6 -4.36 -15.57 4.27
CA SER A 6 -3.42 -15.69 3.15
C SER A 6 -2.46 -14.51 3.13
N ALA A 7 -1.18 -14.78 2.87
CA ALA A 7 -0.18 -13.75 2.61
C ALA A 7 0.41 -13.99 1.21
N SER A 8 0.10 -13.12 0.25
CA SER A 8 0.48 -13.32 -1.15
C SER A 8 0.95 -12.02 -1.82
N ALA A 9 2.01 -12.12 -2.63
CA ALA A 9 2.59 -11.00 -3.37
C ALA A 9 2.45 -11.13 -4.90
N GLY A 10 1.59 -12.03 -5.39
CA GLY A 10 1.40 -12.28 -6.81
C GLY A 10 0.39 -13.41 -7.07
N TYR A 11 0.56 -14.09 -8.20
CA TYR A 11 -0.26 -15.22 -8.62
C TYR A 11 0.52 -16.55 -8.50
N PRO A 12 -0.09 -17.63 -7.98
CA PRO A 12 -1.39 -17.67 -7.30
C PRO A 12 -1.29 -17.02 -5.91
N GLY A 13 -2.38 -16.41 -5.47
CA GLY A 13 -2.46 -15.65 -4.24
C GLY A 13 -3.88 -15.59 -3.68
N THR A 14 -4.26 -14.41 -3.21
CA THR A 14 -5.51 -14.20 -2.48
C THR A 14 -6.75 -14.55 -3.30
N ILE A 15 -6.75 -14.23 -4.59
CA ILE A 15 -7.92 -14.38 -5.47
C ILE A 15 -8.27 -15.87 -5.63
N GLU A 16 -7.28 -16.73 -5.81
CA GLU A 16 -7.47 -18.17 -5.95
C GLU A 16 -7.97 -18.79 -4.65
N TRP A 17 -7.46 -18.33 -3.50
CA TRP A 17 -7.97 -18.77 -2.19
C TRP A 17 -9.42 -18.36 -1.96
N VAL A 18 -9.85 -17.18 -2.44
CA VAL A 18 -11.27 -16.80 -2.40
C VAL A 18 -12.11 -17.77 -3.24
N GLN A 19 -11.70 -18.02 -4.49
CA GLN A 19 -12.46 -18.88 -5.42
C GLN A 19 -12.54 -20.34 -4.98
N TYR A 20 -11.43 -20.91 -4.48
CA TYR A 20 -11.33 -22.34 -4.19
C TYR A 20 -11.59 -22.71 -2.73
N ALA A 21 -11.43 -21.78 -1.80
CA ALA A 21 -11.68 -22.05 -0.38
C ALA A 21 -12.89 -21.29 0.13
N VAL A 22 -12.93 -19.95 0.01
CA VAL A 22 -14.00 -19.14 0.62
C VAL A 22 -15.35 -19.43 -0.02
N ASP A 23 -15.46 -19.34 -1.34
CA ASP A 23 -16.75 -19.52 -2.05
C ASP A 23 -17.40 -20.89 -1.81
N PRO A 24 -16.69 -22.03 -1.90
CA PRO A 24 -17.31 -23.33 -1.67
C PRO A 24 -17.51 -23.67 -0.20
N THR A 25 -16.68 -23.15 0.71
CA THR A 25 -16.70 -23.58 2.14
C THR A 25 -17.33 -22.56 3.08
N ASN A 26 -17.56 -21.32 2.64
CA ASN A 26 -18.00 -20.19 3.47
C ASN A 26 -17.12 -19.94 4.71
N VAL A 27 -15.87 -20.39 4.70
CA VAL A 27 -14.92 -20.13 5.80
C VAL A 27 -14.48 -18.67 5.72
N PRO A 28 -14.55 -17.91 6.82
CA PRO A 28 -14.13 -16.51 6.81
C PRO A 28 -12.63 -16.38 6.55
N MET A 29 -12.26 -15.43 5.69
CA MET A 29 -10.88 -15.22 5.27
C MET A 29 -10.43 -13.77 5.43
N SER A 30 -9.17 -13.56 5.79
CA SER A 30 -8.47 -12.28 5.62
C SER A 30 -7.16 -12.48 4.86
N THR A 31 -6.57 -11.39 4.38
CA THR A 31 -5.35 -11.47 3.58
C THR A 31 -4.36 -10.34 3.83
N GLY A 32 -3.07 -10.63 3.67
CA GLY A 32 -2.02 -9.63 3.52
C GLY A 32 -1.49 -9.65 2.09
N THR A 33 -1.50 -8.50 1.43
CA THR A 33 -1.02 -8.41 0.04
C THR A 33 -0.15 -7.19 -0.19
N THR A 34 0.56 -7.17 -1.32
CA THR A 34 1.38 -6.02 -1.71
C THR A 34 0.48 -4.84 -2.09
N SER A 35 0.94 -3.60 -1.92
CA SER A 35 0.12 -2.41 -2.15
C SER A 35 -0.51 -2.34 -3.55
N ILE A 36 0.10 -2.98 -4.55
CA ILE A 36 -0.43 -3.01 -5.92
C ILE A 36 -1.65 -3.94 -6.07
N GLN A 37 -1.69 -5.04 -5.32
CA GLN A 37 -2.77 -6.04 -5.36
C GLN A 37 -3.97 -5.64 -4.49
N VAL A 38 -3.84 -4.62 -3.64
CA VAL A 38 -4.94 -4.14 -2.79
C VAL A 38 -6.16 -3.80 -3.64
N ASN A 39 -5.98 -3.10 -4.75
CA ASN A 39 -7.08 -2.73 -5.65
C ASN A 39 -7.78 -3.95 -6.26
N GLU A 40 -7.05 -5.04 -6.51
CA GLU A 40 -7.62 -6.29 -7.05
C GLU A 40 -8.43 -7.04 -5.99
N VAL A 41 -8.04 -6.94 -4.71
CA VAL A 41 -8.67 -7.64 -3.60
C VAL A 41 -9.85 -6.86 -3.01
N MET A 42 -9.87 -5.53 -3.11
CA MET A 42 -10.94 -4.66 -2.56
C MET A 42 -12.38 -5.04 -2.97
N PRO A 43 -12.66 -5.48 -4.20
CA PRO A 43 -14.00 -5.97 -4.56
C PRO A 43 -14.45 -7.17 -3.71
N TYR A 44 -13.54 -8.10 -3.39
CA TYR A 44 -13.83 -9.27 -2.56
C TYR A 44 -14.06 -8.88 -1.09
N VAL A 45 -13.38 -7.84 -0.62
CA VAL A 45 -13.65 -7.26 0.70
C VAL A 45 -15.05 -6.64 0.74
N SER A 46 -15.40 -5.90 -0.30
CA SER A 46 -16.71 -5.24 -0.41
C SER A 46 -17.87 -6.23 -0.59
N ALA A 47 -17.61 -7.38 -1.22
CA ALA A 47 -18.55 -8.49 -1.36
C ALA A 47 -18.70 -9.33 -0.08
N GLY A 48 -17.89 -9.10 0.94
CA GLY A 48 -17.90 -9.88 2.19
C GLY A 48 -17.21 -11.24 2.10
N GLN A 49 -16.56 -11.56 0.98
CA GLN A 49 -15.77 -12.79 0.82
C GLN A 49 -14.44 -12.69 1.59
N VAL A 50 -13.90 -11.48 1.75
CA VAL A 50 -12.71 -11.20 2.57
C VAL A 50 -13.08 -10.23 3.68
N GLN A 51 -12.84 -10.60 4.94
CA GLN A 51 -13.20 -9.75 6.08
C GLN A 51 -12.28 -8.55 6.27
N GLY A 52 -11.02 -8.67 5.87
CA GLY A 52 -10.03 -7.61 6.02
C GLY A 52 -8.77 -7.85 5.22
N ILE A 53 -8.09 -6.76 4.91
CA ILE A 53 -6.84 -6.78 4.16
C ILE A 53 -5.75 -5.95 4.86
N LEU A 54 -4.58 -6.56 5.05
CA LEU A 54 -3.36 -5.83 5.38
C LEU A 54 -2.75 -5.31 4.08
N ALA A 55 -3.04 -4.05 3.79
CA ALA A 55 -2.67 -3.36 2.56
C ALA A 55 -1.20 -2.93 2.54
N GLY A 56 -0.31 -3.88 2.21
CA GLY A 56 1.12 -3.63 2.06
C GLY A 56 1.77 -3.00 3.29
N MET A 57 2.77 -2.16 3.05
CA MET A 57 3.53 -1.47 4.11
C MET A 57 2.66 -0.47 4.91
N PRO A 58 1.76 0.33 4.29
CA PRO A 58 0.84 1.18 5.05
C PRO A 58 -0.07 0.39 5.99
N GLY A 59 -0.69 -0.69 5.51
CA GLY A 59 -1.55 -1.54 6.34
C GLY A 59 -0.79 -2.26 7.46
N ALA A 60 0.47 -2.63 7.23
CA ALA A 60 1.34 -3.16 8.27
C ALA A 60 1.69 -2.09 9.33
N ALA A 61 1.97 -0.84 8.92
CA ALA A 61 2.23 0.27 9.84
C ALA A 61 0.99 0.63 10.67
N GLU A 62 -0.19 0.66 10.07
CA GLU A 62 -1.46 0.87 10.78
C GLU A 62 -1.70 -0.24 11.80
N TYR A 63 -1.44 -1.50 11.43
CA TYR A 63 -1.54 -2.62 12.35
C TYR A 63 -0.56 -2.50 13.54
N GLU A 64 0.72 -2.18 13.27
CA GLU A 64 1.73 -1.91 14.30
C GLU A 64 1.31 -0.78 15.25
N ALA A 65 0.73 0.30 14.71
CA ALA A 65 0.21 1.41 15.49
C ALA A 65 -0.99 1.01 16.36
N LEU A 66 -1.89 0.18 15.84
CA LEU A 66 -3.05 -0.34 16.58
C LEU A 66 -2.64 -1.23 17.76
N ILE A 67 -1.59 -2.04 17.60
CA ILE A 67 -1.08 -2.88 18.69
C ILE A 67 -0.08 -2.16 19.61
N GLY A 68 0.29 -0.91 19.27
CA GLY A 68 1.23 -0.09 20.05
C GLY A 68 2.69 -0.57 19.99
N VAL A 69 3.03 -1.39 19.01
CA VAL A 69 4.39 -1.95 18.83
C VAL A 69 4.93 -1.49 17.48
N PRO A 70 5.61 -0.34 17.43
CA PRO A 70 6.20 0.15 16.18
C PRO A 70 7.30 -0.81 15.72
N GLY A 71 7.31 -1.11 14.42
CA GLY A 71 8.23 -2.05 13.80
C GLY A 71 8.67 -1.62 12.41
N ILE A 72 8.86 -2.61 11.54
CA ILE A 72 9.40 -2.40 10.20
C ILE A 72 8.39 -1.63 9.33
N GLY A 73 7.08 -1.87 9.50
CA GLY A 73 6.06 -1.15 8.75
C GLY A 73 6.08 0.35 9.04
N THR A 74 6.12 0.71 10.32
CA THR A 74 6.16 2.10 10.79
C THR A 74 7.42 2.81 10.31
N SER A 75 8.59 2.20 10.51
CA SER A 75 9.86 2.79 10.07
C SER A 75 9.98 2.91 8.54
N GLY A 76 9.40 1.96 7.79
CA GLY A 76 9.33 2.01 6.33
C GLY A 76 8.46 3.16 5.83
N MET A 77 7.33 3.42 6.49
CA MET A 77 6.46 4.56 6.19
C MET A 77 7.14 5.90 6.49
N ASP A 78 7.90 6.00 7.58
CA ASP A 78 8.68 7.20 7.91
C ASP A 78 9.73 7.49 6.83
N ALA A 79 10.49 6.47 6.42
CA ALA A 79 11.48 6.59 5.36
C ALA A 79 10.85 7.01 4.01
N GLN A 80 9.71 6.39 3.65
CA GLN A 80 8.97 6.74 2.45
C GLN A 80 8.49 8.20 2.49
N SER A 81 7.96 8.66 3.63
CA SER A 81 7.48 10.04 3.82
C SER A 81 8.60 11.07 3.62
N VAL A 82 9.77 10.84 4.22
CA VAL A 82 10.93 11.73 4.07
C VAL A 82 11.43 11.76 2.63
N ALA A 83 11.52 10.59 1.98
CA ALA A 83 11.94 10.52 0.58
C ALA A 83 11.00 11.33 -0.34
N HIS A 84 9.68 11.23 -0.14
CA HIS A 84 8.71 12.00 -0.91
C HIS A 84 8.86 13.51 -0.68
N LEU A 85 9.09 13.96 0.55
CA LEU A 85 9.34 15.37 0.85
C LEU A 85 10.59 15.90 0.13
N VAL A 86 11.67 15.12 0.12
CA VAL A 86 12.91 15.50 -0.59
C VAL A 86 12.69 15.63 -2.09
N ILE A 87 11.95 14.70 -2.70
CA ILE A 87 11.61 14.76 -4.13
C ILE A 87 10.80 16.03 -4.43
N VAL A 88 9.77 16.33 -3.64
CA VAL A 88 8.96 17.55 -3.81
C VAL A 88 9.83 18.80 -3.69
N LEU A 89 10.74 18.84 -2.72
CA LEU A 89 11.67 19.96 -2.55
C LEU A 89 12.53 20.17 -3.80
N PHE A 90 13.09 19.11 -4.37
CA PHE A 90 13.90 19.23 -5.59
C PHE A 90 13.08 19.64 -6.81
N ILE A 91 11.82 19.20 -6.93
CA ILE A 91 10.92 19.67 -8.00
C ILE A 91 10.69 21.19 -7.87
N VAL A 92 10.42 21.68 -6.66
CA VAL A 92 10.21 23.11 -6.41
C VAL A 92 11.48 23.92 -6.73
N LEU A 93 12.63 23.48 -6.23
CA LEU A 93 13.92 24.14 -6.50
C LEU A 93 14.25 24.15 -8.01
N GLY A 94 14.03 23.03 -8.70
CA GLY A 94 14.22 22.93 -10.15
C GLY A 94 13.32 23.89 -10.93
N ASN A 95 12.04 23.99 -10.54
CA ASN A 95 11.11 24.95 -11.13
C ASN A 95 11.55 26.40 -10.89
N ILE A 96 11.96 26.75 -9.66
CA ILE A 96 12.46 28.09 -9.35
C ILE A 96 13.69 28.42 -10.21
N GLY A 97 14.65 27.50 -10.30
CA GLY A 97 15.83 27.66 -11.15
C GLY A 97 15.47 27.91 -12.62
N TYR A 98 14.55 27.10 -13.16
CA TYR A 98 14.04 27.26 -14.52
C TYR A 98 13.41 28.65 -14.75
N PHE A 99 12.60 29.15 -13.81
CA PHE A 99 11.97 30.47 -13.95
C PHE A 99 12.98 31.61 -13.87
N ILE A 100 13.99 31.53 -13.01
CA ILE A 100 15.05 32.52 -12.91
C ILE A 100 15.86 32.58 -14.21
N GLU A 101 16.26 31.43 -14.74
CA GLU A 101 17.02 31.34 -15.99
C GLU A 101 16.21 31.86 -17.18
N ARG A 102 14.93 31.50 -17.27
CA ARG A 102 14.02 32.00 -18.31
C ARG A 102 13.84 33.53 -18.27
N HIS A 103 13.79 34.14 -17.09
CA HIS A 103 13.72 35.61 -16.97
C HIS A 103 15.03 36.30 -17.36
N ARG A 104 16.18 35.67 -17.07
CA ARG A 104 17.50 36.21 -17.43
C ARG A 104 17.75 36.16 -18.94
N SER A 105 17.30 35.08 -19.59
CA SER A 105 17.44 34.87 -21.04
C SER A 105 16.54 35.80 -21.88
N LYS A 106 15.42 36.29 -21.33
CA LYS A 106 14.56 37.31 -21.97
C LYS A 106 15.10 38.75 -21.88
N LYS A 107 16.11 39.00 -21.04
CA LYS A 107 16.66 40.35 -20.79
C LYS A 107 17.83 40.69 -21.74
N TYR A 108 18.33 39.71 -22.48
CA TYR A 108 19.27 39.86 -23.59
C TYR A 108 18.54 39.57 -24.91
#